data_AF-A0A6P0YQK7-F1
#
_entry.id   AF-A0A6P0YQK7-F1
#
_cell.length_a   1.000
_cell.length_b   1.000
_cell.length_c   1.000
_cell.angle_alpha   90.00
_cell.angle_beta   90.00
_cell.angle_gamma   90.00
#
_symmetry.space_group_name_H-M   'P 1'
#
loop_
_entity.id
_entity.type
_entity.pdbx_description
1 polymer ?
#
loop_
_entity_poly.entity_id
_entity_poly.type
_entity_poly.pdbx_seq_one_letter_code
_entity_poly.pdbx_strand_id
1 'polypeptide(L)'
;IGQQLLPISQFALTLPATTYARLSKLKVPNKPTLRLGFASPTSFRSKGHHLPLPIPRNLFHSYLRRWNDLSGRSPIEMTPFLDWIDQVVIIQNCQVRSLKVAAGKRGAVTGFVGAIELGLAQSASDIPKFVQLFYTLGHFSPYCGTGHKTTFGLGQTRLGWTEAETSMMTLDPASHTASQLLAQRIDELTERFIAQRQRQGGDRARNIAEKWATILARREIGDSLQQIAMDMGLAYETARTYSKRARREIRQGNRQ
;
A
#
# COMPACT_ATOMS: atom_id res chain seq x y z
N ILE A 1 -12.86 9.38 22.60
CA ILE A 1 -13.22 7.95 22.74
C ILE A 1 -11.92 7.22 23.06
N GLY A 2 -11.89 6.49 24.18
CA GLY A 2 -10.68 5.94 24.80
C GLY A 2 -10.09 4.76 24.04
N GLN A 3 -8.84 4.41 24.35
CA GLN A 3 -8.20 3.18 23.87
C GLN A 3 -9.12 1.99 24.20
N GLN A 4 -9.78 1.45 23.18
CA GLN A 4 -10.54 0.22 23.33
C GLN A 4 -9.51 -0.91 23.39
N LEU A 5 -9.26 -1.41 24.60
CA LEU A 5 -8.45 -2.62 24.79
C LEU A 5 -9.25 -3.79 24.22
N LEU A 6 -8.72 -4.40 23.15
CA LEU A 6 -9.32 -5.57 22.51
C LEU A 6 -8.58 -6.82 22.99
N PRO A 7 -9.17 -7.68 23.85
CA PRO A 7 -8.54 -8.93 24.24
C PRO A 7 -8.48 -9.90 23.05
N ILE A 8 -7.36 -10.61 22.91
CA ILE A 8 -7.23 -11.66 21.90
C ILE A 8 -8.11 -12.83 22.32
N SER A 9 -9.24 -13.01 21.64
CA SER A 9 -10.17 -14.11 21.94
C SER A 9 -9.75 -15.43 21.29
N GLN A 10 -9.16 -15.36 20.09
CA GLN A 10 -8.67 -16.51 19.34
C GLN A 10 -7.59 -16.05 18.35
N PHE A 11 -6.69 -16.96 17.98
CA PHE A 11 -5.81 -16.80 16.83
C PHE A 11 -5.97 -17.97 15.87
N ALA A 12 -5.80 -17.71 14.57
CA ALA A 12 -5.85 -18.73 13.53
C ALA A 12 -4.81 -18.44 12.45
N LEU A 13 -4.27 -19.50 11.84
CA LEU A 13 -3.37 -19.40 10.69
C LEU A 13 -4.19 -19.40 9.41
N THR A 14 -4.13 -18.31 8.66
CA THR A 14 -4.85 -18.16 7.37
C THR A 14 -4.00 -18.55 6.17
N LEU A 15 -2.68 -18.55 6.33
CA LEU A 15 -1.71 -18.92 5.30
C LEU A 15 -0.75 -19.97 5.89
N PRO A 16 -0.56 -21.13 5.25
CA PRO A 16 0.32 -22.17 5.77
C PRO A 16 1.78 -21.71 5.78
N ALA A 17 2.57 -22.17 6.74
CA ALA A 17 3.99 -21.89 6.76
C ALA A 17 4.72 -22.50 5.54
N THR A 18 5.70 -21.78 5.00
CA THR A 18 6.53 -22.22 3.87
C THR A 18 7.97 -21.75 4.02
N THR A 19 8.85 -22.19 3.12
CA THR A 19 10.26 -21.76 3.07
C THR A 19 10.63 -21.27 1.67
N TYR A 20 11.65 -20.42 1.56
CA TYR A 20 12.19 -20.00 0.27
C TYR A 20 12.62 -21.19 -0.60
N ALA A 21 13.16 -22.25 0.01
CA ALA A 21 13.51 -23.47 -0.70
C ALA A 21 12.27 -24.17 -1.29
N ARG A 22 11.19 -24.28 -0.51
CA ARG A 22 9.93 -24.86 -0.99
C ARG A 22 9.31 -24.03 -2.11
N LEU A 23 9.27 -22.70 -1.97
CA LEU A 23 8.77 -21.78 -3.00
C LEU A 23 9.58 -21.90 -4.30
N SER A 24 10.92 -21.96 -4.22
CA SER A 24 11.77 -22.08 -5.42
C SER A 24 11.64 -23.41 -6.18
N LYS A 25 11.06 -24.44 -5.54
CA LYS A 25 10.85 -25.77 -6.10
C LYS A 25 9.39 -26.04 -6.46
N LEU A 26 8.53 -25.01 -6.46
CA LEU A 26 7.14 -25.15 -6.89
C LEU A 26 7.10 -25.68 -8.32
N LYS A 27 6.31 -26.73 -8.54
CA LYS A 27 6.08 -27.28 -9.86
C LYS A 27 5.30 -26.26 -10.69
N VAL A 28 5.93 -25.77 -11.75
CA VAL A 28 5.29 -24.88 -12.71
C VAL A 28 4.38 -25.73 -13.62
N PRO A 29 3.10 -25.36 -13.79
CA PRO A 29 2.21 -26.05 -14.73
C PRO A 29 2.56 -25.72 -16.19
N ASN A 30 2.16 -26.56 -17.14
CA ASN A 30 2.47 -26.38 -18.57
C ASN A 30 2.00 -25.02 -19.13
N LYS A 31 0.91 -24.47 -18.60
CA LYS A 31 0.42 -23.12 -18.88
C LYS A 31 0.41 -22.31 -17.58
N PRO A 32 1.50 -21.59 -17.25
CA PRO A 32 1.60 -20.84 -16.01
C PRO A 32 0.65 -19.65 -16.01
N THR A 33 -0.28 -19.65 -15.08
CA THR A 33 -1.16 -18.51 -14.77
C THR A 33 -1.02 -18.14 -13.30
N LEU A 34 -1.07 -16.85 -12.99
CA LEU A 34 -1.07 -16.32 -11.63
C LEU A 34 -2.30 -15.44 -11.41
N ARG A 35 -3.14 -15.84 -10.46
CA ARG A 35 -4.27 -15.05 -9.98
C ARG A 35 -3.92 -14.44 -8.64
N LEU A 36 -4.00 -13.12 -8.53
CA LEU A 36 -3.66 -12.37 -7.34
C LEU A 36 -4.82 -11.47 -6.93
N GLY A 37 -5.22 -11.55 -5.66
CA GLY A 37 -6.18 -10.65 -5.02
C GLY A 37 -5.49 -9.66 -4.08
N PHE A 38 -5.91 -8.40 -4.08
CA PHE A 38 -5.32 -7.29 -3.32
C PHE A 38 -6.28 -6.83 -2.22
N ALA A 39 -6.30 -7.57 -1.11
CA ALA A 39 -7.19 -7.42 0.06
C ALA A 39 -7.16 -6.05 0.75
N SER A 40 -6.13 -5.23 0.50
CA SER A 40 -5.98 -3.89 1.06
C SER A 40 -5.36 -2.95 0.02
N PRO A 41 -5.50 -1.61 0.18
CA PRO A 41 -4.96 -0.66 -0.78
C PRO A 41 -3.49 -0.91 -1.07
N THR A 42 -3.20 -1.20 -2.35
CA THR A 42 -1.87 -1.51 -2.86
C THR A 42 -1.39 -0.35 -3.73
N SER A 43 -0.17 0.14 -3.53
CA SER A 43 0.32 1.27 -4.30
C SER A 43 1.83 1.17 -4.50
N PHE A 44 2.29 1.64 -5.65
CA PHE A 44 3.71 1.80 -5.95
C PHE A 44 4.11 3.27 -5.92
N ARG A 45 5.40 3.54 -5.81
CA ARG A 45 5.96 4.88 -6.01
C ARG A 45 6.51 4.97 -7.42
N SER A 46 6.08 5.98 -8.17
CA SER A 46 6.59 6.29 -9.51
C SER A 46 6.71 7.80 -9.65
N LYS A 47 7.92 8.29 -9.96
CA LYS A 47 8.21 9.73 -10.13
C LYS A 47 7.68 10.61 -8.98
N GLY A 48 7.80 10.14 -7.74
CA GLY A 48 7.31 10.85 -6.54
C GLY A 48 5.81 10.67 -6.24
N HIS A 49 5.02 10.17 -7.18
CA HIS A 49 3.57 9.99 -7.04
C HIS A 49 3.20 8.55 -6.67
N HIS A 50 1.95 8.36 -6.24
CA HIS A 50 1.35 7.03 -6.10
C HIS A 50 0.94 6.50 -7.46
N LEU A 51 1.26 5.23 -7.73
CA LEU A 51 0.80 4.50 -8.89
C LEU A 51 -0.21 3.44 -8.41
N PRO A 52 -1.53 3.72 -8.53
CA PRO A 52 -2.60 2.83 -8.06
C PRO A 52 -3.02 1.86 -9.17
N LEU A 53 -2.06 1.20 -9.85
CA LEU A 53 -2.34 0.22 -10.90
C LEU A 53 -1.45 -1.02 -10.74
N PRO A 54 -1.98 -2.25 -10.94
CA PRO A 54 -1.25 -3.51 -10.82
C PRO A 54 -0.38 -3.80 -12.05
N ILE A 55 0.55 -2.90 -12.40
CA ILE A 55 1.44 -3.10 -13.55
C ILE A 55 2.39 -4.29 -13.27
N PRO A 56 2.50 -5.30 -14.16
CA PRO A 56 3.33 -6.49 -13.95
C PRO A 56 4.76 -6.17 -13.51
N ARG A 57 5.46 -5.26 -14.20
CA ARG A 57 6.81 -4.82 -13.80
C ARG A 57 6.88 -4.37 -12.35
N ASN A 58 5.91 -3.57 -11.91
CA ASN A 58 5.87 -3.03 -10.55
C ASN A 58 5.55 -4.11 -9.52
N LEU A 59 4.64 -5.03 -9.83
CA LEU A 59 4.34 -6.21 -9.00
C LEU A 59 5.62 -7.03 -8.78
N PHE A 60 6.27 -7.44 -9.87
CA PHE A 60 7.44 -8.31 -9.82
C PHE A 60 8.69 -7.62 -9.29
N HIS A 61 8.88 -6.33 -9.54
CA HIS A 61 9.91 -5.54 -8.86
C HIS A 61 9.70 -5.55 -7.34
N SER A 62 8.45 -5.38 -6.89
CA SER A 62 8.12 -5.39 -5.47
C SER A 62 8.38 -6.74 -4.80
N TYR A 63 8.08 -7.85 -5.48
CA TYR A 63 8.33 -9.19 -4.97
C TYR A 63 9.81 -9.54 -4.99
N LEU A 64 10.48 -9.29 -6.11
CA LEU A 64 11.90 -9.62 -6.29
C LEU A 64 12.79 -8.86 -5.31
N ARG A 65 12.52 -7.57 -5.09
CA ARG A 65 13.24 -6.79 -4.08
C ARG A 65 13.15 -7.45 -2.72
N ARG A 66 11.93 -7.79 -2.25
CA ARG A 66 11.74 -8.45 -0.94
C ARG A 66 12.30 -9.86 -0.90
N TRP A 67 12.28 -10.58 -2.01
CA TRP A 67 12.93 -11.88 -2.09
C TRP A 67 14.45 -11.75 -1.88
N ASN A 68 15.09 -10.81 -2.57
CA ASN A 68 16.52 -10.54 -2.40
C ASN A 68 16.85 -10.06 -0.98
N ASP A 69 16.01 -9.21 -0.39
CA ASP A 69 16.22 -8.67 0.96
C ASP A 69 16.05 -9.74 2.07
N LEU A 70 15.12 -10.70 1.89
CA LEU A 70 14.64 -11.56 2.99
C LEU A 70 15.01 -13.04 2.85
N SER A 71 15.41 -13.50 1.67
CA SER A 71 15.60 -14.95 1.42
C SER A 71 16.89 -15.52 1.97
N GLY A 72 17.89 -14.68 2.27
CA GLY A 72 19.24 -15.12 2.65
C GLY A 72 19.97 -15.86 1.53
N ARG A 73 19.46 -15.84 0.30
CA ARG A 73 20.07 -16.44 -0.89
C ARG A 73 20.88 -15.39 -1.66
N SER A 74 21.71 -15.87 -2.59
CA SER A 74 22.39 -15.00 -3.55
C SER A 74 21.37 -14.09 -4.27
N PRO A 75 21.56 -12.76 -4.25
CA PRO A 75 20.65 -11.83 -4.90
C PRO A 75 20.52 -12.12 -6.39
N ILE A 76 19.28 -12.05 -6.89
CA ILE A 76 18.97 -12.18 -8.31
C ILE A 76 18.99 -10.79 -8.95
N GLU A 77 19.63 -10.65 -10.10
CA GLU A 77 19.65 -9.40 -10.86
C GLU A 77 18.23 -8.98 -11.28
N MET A 78 17.87 -7.73 -10.96
CA MET A 78 16.52 -7.22 -11.21
C MET A 78 16.25 -6.93 -12.68
N THR A 79 17.13 -6.20 -13.35
CA THR A 79 16.86 -5.67 -14.70
C THR A 79 16.54 -6.76 -15.73
N PRO A 80 17.34 -7.82 -15.88
CA PRO A 80 17.07 -8.85 -16.90
C PRO A 80 15.72 -9.55 -16.69
N PHE A 81 15.35 -9.80 -15.42
CA PHE A 81 14.08 -10.42 -15.10
C PHE A 81 12.91 -9.46 -15.33
N LEU A 82 13.02 -8.19 -14.94
CA LEU A 82 11.93 -7.23 -15.11
C LEU A 82 11.69 -6.88 -16.58
N ASP A 83 12.75 -6.82 -17.38
CA ASP A 83 12.62 -6.60 -18.83
C ASP A 83 11.96 -7.81 -19.51
N TRP A 84 12.28 -9.03 -19.06
CA TRP A 84 11.55 -10.22 -19.46
C TRP A 84 10.06 -10.15 -19.05
N ILE A 85 9.76 -9.71 -17.83
CA ILE A 85 8.36 -9.51 -17.37
C ILE A 85 7.60 -8.57 -18.32
N ASP A 86 8.18 -7.43 -18.69
CA ASP A 86 7.54 -6.48 -19.62
C ASP A 86 7.29 -7.05 -21.02
N GLN A 87 8.16 -7.95 -21.47
CA GLN A 87 8.06 -8.54 -22.81
C GLN A 87 7.01 -9.65 -22.90
N VAL A 88 6.86 -10.47 -21.85
CA VAL A 88 6.12 -11.75 -21.99
C VAL A 88 4.98 -11.95 -21.00
N VAL A 89 4.85 -11.14 -19.94
CA VAL A 89 3.72 -11.26 -19.00
C VAL A 89 2.52 -10.48 -19.54
N ILE A 90 1.39 -11.16 -19.63
CA ILE A 90 0.15 -10.61 -20.18
C ILE A 90 -0.90 -10.53 -19.07
N ILE A 91 -1.60 -9.40 -18.99
CA ILE A 91 -2.79 -9.26 -18.14
C ILE A 91 -3.96 -9.93 -18.87
N GLN A 92 -4.39 -11.10 -18.38
CA GLN A 92 -5.51 -11.85 -18.94
C GLN A 92 -6.85 -11.35 -18.39
N ASN A 93 -6.86 -10.93 -17.13
CA ASN A 93 -8.03 -10.30 -16.51
C ASN A 93 -7.59 -9.29 -15.45
N CYS A 94 -8.37 -8.23 -15.27
CA CYS A 94 -8.09 -7.20 -14.28
C CYS A 94 -9.40 -6.55 -13.81
N GLN A 95 -9.72 -6.73 -12.54
CA GLN A 95 -10.84 -6.07 -11.87
C GLN A 95 -10.31 -5.32 -10.67
N VAL A 96 -9.99 -4.04 -10.86
CA VAL A 96 -9.46 -3.20 -9.80
C VAL A 96 -10.19 -1.88 -9.74
N ARG A 97 -10.24 -1.32 -8.53
CA ARG A 97 -10.67 0.06 -8.30
C ARG A 97 -9.62 0.78 -7.47
N SER A 98 -9.47 2.07 -7.69
CA SER A 98 -8.65 2.91 -6.83
C SER A 98 -9.37 3.15 -5.49
N LEU A 99 -8.60 3.20 -4.43
CA LEU A 99 -9.05 3.48 -3.07
C LEU A 99 -8.01 4.36 -2.38
N LYS A 100 -8.46 5.52 -1.90
CA LYS A 100 -7.63 6.47 -1.14
C LYS A 100 -7.84 6.24 0.35
N VAL A 101 -6.74 6.06 1.09
CA VAL A 101 -6.78 5.82 2.54
C VAL A 101 -5.73 6.66 3.25
N ALA A 102 -6.02 7.08 4.49
CA ALA A 102 -5.00 7.61 5.38
C ALA A 102 -3.95 6.52 5.64
N ALA A 103 -2.66 6.84 5.54
CA ALA A 103 -1.62 5.82 5.49
C ALA A 103 -0.48 6.07 6.49
N GLY A 104 -0.53 5.34 7.61
CA GLY A 104 0.48 5.38 8.66
C GLY A 104 0.57 6.73 9.37
N LYS A 105 1.79 7.21 9.58
CA LYS A 105 2.08 8.38 10.43
C LYS A 105 1.69 9.73 9.79
N ARG A 106 1.60 9.85 8.45
CA ARG A 106 1.34 11.12 7.73
C ARG A 106 0.73 10.88 6.36
N GLY A 107 -0.21 11.74 5.98
CA GLY A 107 -0.76 11.83 4.62
C GLY A 107 -1.71 10.69 4.24
N ALA A 108 -2.16 10.75 2.99
CA ALA A 108 -2.97 9.72 2.35
C ALA A 108 -2.16 8.92 1.32
N VAL A 109 -2.65 7.73 0.97
CA VAL A 109 -2.16 6.92 -0.14
C VAL A 109 -3.35 6.59 -1.04
N THR A 110 -3.20 6.88 -2.33
CA THR A 110 -4.08 6.32 -3.36
C THR A 110 -3.48 4.99 -3.81
N GLY A 111 -4.20 3.90 -3.56
CA GLY A 111 -3.84 2.55 -4.00
C GLY A 111 -4.97 1.90 -4.81
N PHE A 112 -4.78 0.65 -5.20
CA PHE A 112 -5.80 -0.20 -5.79
C PHE A 112 -6.16 -1.36 -4.86
N VAL A 113 -7.40 -1.81 -4.97
CA VAL A 113 -7.92 -3.08 -4.43
C VAL A 113 -8.63 -3.82 -5.56
N GLY A 114 -8.76 -5.14 -5.43
CA GLY A 114 -9.39 -6.00 -6.43
C GLY A 114 -8.51 -7.18 -6.80
N ALA A 115 -8.55 -7.63 -8.05
CA ALA A 115 -7.82 -8.81 -8.51
C ALA A 115 -7.24 -8.64 -9.92
N ILE A 116 -6.20 -9.43 -10.20
CA ILE A 116 -5.56 -9.54 -11.52
C ILE A 116 -5.25 -11.01 -11.82
N GLU A 117 -5.41 -11.38 -13.09
CA GLU A 117 -4.95 -12.65 -13.64
C GLU A 117 -3.86 -12.38 -14.68
N LEU A 118 -2.70 -13.01 -14.47
CA LEU A 118 -1.52 -12.89 -15.30
C LEU A 118 -1.23 -14.22 -15.99
N GLY A 119 -0.96 -14.16 -17.28
CA GLY A 119 -0.46 -15.27 -18.08
C GLY A 119 0.90 -14.97 -18.68
N LEU A 120 1.47 -15.97 -19.36
CA LEU A 120 2.74 -15.85 -20.09
C LEU A 120 2.52 -16.05 -21.59
N ALA A 121 3.17 -15.23 -22.41
CA ALA A 121 3.29 -15.44 -23.84
C ALA A 121 4.08 -16.73 -24.13
N GLN A 122 3.92 -17.29 -25.33
CA GLN A 122 4.61 -18.53 -25.71
C GLN A 122 6.14 -18.41 -25.63
N SER A 123 6.69 -17.25 -26.00
CA SER A 123 8.12 -16.90 -25.93
C SER A 123 8.69 -16.84 -24.51
N ALA A 124 7.84 -16.85 -23.47
CA ALA A 124 8.32 -16.93 -22.09
C ALA A 124 9.16 -18.20 -21.85
N SER A 125 8.86 -19.27 -22.58
CA SER A 125 9.55 -20.57 -22.46
C SER A 125 11.01 -20.54 -22.91
N ASP A 126 11.43 -19.49 -23.62
CA ASP A 126 12.82 -19.31 -24.08
C ASP A 126 13.79 -19.13 -22.91
N ILE A 127 13.29 -18.70 -21.74
CA ILE A 127 14.07 -18.55 -20.51
C ILE A 127 13.37 -19.27 -19.34
N PRO A 128 13.46 -20.61 -19.24
CA PRO A 128 12.72 -21.40 -18.24
C PRO A 128 12.97 -20.98 -16.78
N LYS A 129 14.18 -20.50 -16.47
CA LYS A 129 14.53 -19.98 -15.14
C LYS A 129 13.66 -18.78 -14.73
N PHE A 130 13.25 -17.93 -15.68
CA PHE A 130 12.40 -16.77 -15.40
C PHE A 130 10.93 -17.18 -15.27
N VAL A 131 10.48 -18.21 -15.99
CA VAL A 131 9.17 -18.82 -15.75
C VAL A 131 9.08 -19.37 -14.32
N GLN A 132 10.11 -20.10 -13.86
CA GLN A 132 10.19 -20.58 -12.48
C GLN A 132 10.18 -19.42 -11.47
N LEU A 133 10.96 -18.37 -11.73
CA LEU A 133 11.03 -17.21 -10.85
C LEU A 133 9.71 -16.43 -10.79
N PHE A 134 9.04 -16.22 -11.93
CA PHE A 134 7.69 -15.65 -12.02
C PHE A 134 6.72 -16.40 -11.10
N TYR A 135 6.66 -17.73 -11.24
CA TYR A 135 5.74 -18.54 -10.45
C TYR A 135 6.11 -18.54 -8.96
N THR A 136 7.41 -18.61 -8.65
CA THR A 136 7.94 -18.53 -7.28
C THR A 136 7.57 -17.22 -6.60
N LEU A 137 7.79 -16.07 -7.26
CA LEU A 137 7.50 -14.75 -6.72
C LEU A 137 6.00 -14.48 -6.59
N GLY A 138 5.19 -15.00 -7.53
CA GLY A 138 3.74 -14.98 -7.43
C GLY A 138 3.23 -15.66 -6.16
N HIS A 139 3.73 -16.87 -5.88
CA HIS A 139 3.39 -17.63 -4.67
C HIS A 139 4.04 -17.07 -3.39
N PHE A 140 5.08 -16.25 -3.51
CA PHE A 140 5.66 -15.51 -2.39
C PHE A 140 4.85 -14.25 -2.01
N SER A 141 4.06 -13.70 -2.95
CA SER A 141 3.32 -12.45 -2.74
C SER A 141 2.39 -12.43 -1.51
N PRO A 142 1.70 -13.51 -1.10
CA PRO A 142 0.84 -13.47 0.09
C PRO A 142 1.63 -13.29 1.40
N TYR A 143 2.90 -13.71 1.42
CA TYR A 143 3.76 -13.62 2.60
C TYR A 143 4.42 -12.24 2.72
N CYS A 144 4.83 -11.66 1.58
CA CYS A 144 5.56 -10.39 1.57
C CYS A 144 4.68 -9.15 1.31
N GLY A 145 3.43 -9.36 0.91
CA GLY A 145 2.52 -8.33 0.42
C GLY A 145 2.97 -7.75 -0.93
N THR A 146 2.37 -6.63 -1.35
CA THR A 146 2.63 -5.95 -2.63
C THR A 146 2.82 -4.46 -2.43
N GLY A 147 3.78 -3.86 -3.12
CA GLY A 147 3.97 -2.41 -3.14
C GLY A 147 4.55 -1.83 -1.86
N HIS A 148 4.16 -0.58 -1.56
CA HIS A 148 4.72 0.25 -0.50
C HIS A 148 3.84 0.25 0.77
N LYS A 149 4.48 0.51 1.93
CA LYS A 149 3.84 0.58 3.27
C LYS A 149 3.16 -0.72 3.72
N THR A 150 3.72 -1.89 3.36
CA THR A 150 3.15 -3.18 3.78
C THR A 150 3.15 -3.39 5.29
N THR A 151 4.10 -2.81 6.01
CA THR A 151 4.14 -2.82 7.49
C THR A 151 3.05 -1.99 8.15
N PHE A 152 2.33 -1.16 7.40
CA PHE A 152 1.18 -0.38 7.87
C PHE A 152 -0.17 -1.04 7.50
N GLY A 153 -0.16 -2.30 7.08
CA GLY A 153 -1.37 -3.03 6.68
C GLY A 153 -1.83 -2.78 5.25
N LEU A 154 -1.04 -2.07 4.43
CA LEU A 154 -1.28 -1.92 3.00
C LEU A 154 -0.71 -3.10 2.20
N GLY A 155 -1.13 -3.28 0.95
CA GLY A 155 -0.52 -4.28 0.07
C GLY A 155 -0.79 -5.74 0.43
N GLN A 156 -1.71 -6.05 1.35
CA GLN A 156 -2.13 -7.43 1.62
C GLN A 156 -2.57 -8.12 0.33
N THR A 157 -1.90 -9.24 0.01
CA THR A 157 -2.08 -9.97 -1.24
C THR A 157 -2.48 -11.41 -0.94
N ARG A 158 -3.30 -12.01 -1.81
CA ARG A 158 -3.77 -13.39 -1.72
C ARG A 158 -3.58 -14.08 -3.06
N LEU A 159 -3.39 -15.39 -3.03
CA LEU A 159 -3.47 -16.21 -4.24
C LEU A 159 -4.93 -16.51 -4.57
N GLY A 160 -5.23 -16.55 -5.85
CA GLY A 160 -6.56 -16.82 -6.36
C GLY A 160 -7.32 -15.54 -6.71
N TRP A 161 -8.49 -15.78 -7.28
CA TRP A 161 -9.47 -14.79 -7.62
C TRP A 161 -10.83 -15.42 -7.37
N THR A 162 -11.61 -14.85 -6.46
CA THR A 162 -13.03 -15.19 -6.34
C THR A 162 -13.87 -13.95 -6.56
N GLU A 163 -14.92 -14.05 -7.37
CA GLU A 163 -15.90 -12.96 -7.54
C GLU A 163 -16.56 -12.61 -6.19
N ALA A 164 -16.73 -13.61 -5.32
CA ALA A 164 -17.14 -13.41 -3.94
C ALA A 164 -16.16 -12.53 -3.13
N GLU A 165 -14.84 -12.59 -3.35
CA GLU A 165 -13.87 -11.69 -2.69
C GLU A 165 -13.98 -10.25 -3.19
N THR A 166 -14.33 -10.02 -4.46
CA THR A 166 -14.65 -8.69 -4.98
C THR A 166 -15.91 -8.11 -4.29
N SER A 167 -16.91 -8.96 -4.03
CA SER A 167 -18.11 -8.63 -3.27
C SER A 167 -17.92 -8.61 -1.75
N MET A 168 -16.87 -9.24 -1.21
CA MET A 168 -16.55 -9.26 0.22
C MET A 168 -15.59 -8.12 0.63
N MET A 169 -14.83 -7.56 -0.31
CA MET A 169 -14.07 -6.31 -0.10
C MET A 169 -14.93 -5.08 0.17
N THR A 170 -16.25 -5.20 0.07
CA THR A 170 -17.23 -4.19 0.50
C THR A 170 -17.77 -4.44 1.92
N LEU A 171 -17.32 -5.47 2.67
CA LEU A 171 -17.96 -5.92 3.92
C LEU A 171 -17.87 -4.98 5.12
N ASP A 172 -17.11 -3.88 5.04
CA ASP A 172 -17.30 -2.76 5.97
C ASP A 172 -17.32 -1.42 5.20
N PRO A 173 -18.46 -1.10 4.56
CA PRO A 173 -18.61 0.15 3.82
C PRO A 173 -18.31 1.35 4.72
N ALA A 174 -18.72 1.29 6.00
CA ALA A 174 -18.56 2.38 6.95
C ALA A 174 -17.09 2.67 7.27
N SER A 175 -16.26 1.64 7.52
CA SER A 175 -14.82 1.80 7.78
C SER A 175 -14.06 2.28 6.53
N HIS A 176 -14.43 1.78 5.35
CA HIS A 176 -13.86 2.26 4.08
C HIS A 176 -14.24 3.73 3.82
N THR A 177 -15.51 4.10 4.00
CA THR A 177 -15.97 5.48 3.84
C THR A 177 -15.30 6.41 4.85
N ALA A 178 -15.17 6.01 6.12
CA ALA A 178 -14.48 6.82 7.14
C ALA A 178 -13.01 7.06 6.77
N SER A 179 -12.31 6.03 6.31
CA SER A 179 -10.91 6.13 5.86
C SER A 179 -10.74 7.03 4.64
N GLN A 180 -11.68 6.98 3.70
CA GLN A 180 -11.70 7.85 2.52
C GLN A 180 -12.00 9.31 2.87
N LEU A 181 -13.00 9.56 3.72
CA LEU A 181 -13.35 10.90 4.19
C LEU A 181 -12.18 11.53 4.96
N LEU A 182 -11.52 10.77 5.83
CA LEU A 182 -10.32 11.22 6.51
C LEU A 182 -9.21 11.58 5.51
N ALA A 183 -8.98 10.75 4.49
CA ALA A 183 -7.96 11.01 3.48
C ALA A 183 -8.27 12.29 2.67
N GLN A 184 -9.50 12.45 2.19
CA GLN A 184 -9.95 13.66 1.48
C GLN A 184 -9.76 14.90 2.36
N ARG A 185 -10.13 14.81 3.64
CA ARG A 185 -9.97 15.91 4.57
C ARG A 185 -8.50 16.31 4.78
N ILE A 186 -7.59 15.34 4.81
CA ILE A 186 -6.15 15.61 4.91
C ILE A 186 -5.65 16.37 3.67
N ASP A 187 -6.10 16.02 2.46
CA ASP A 187 -5.66 16.71 1.24
C ASP A 187 -6.15 18.15 1.20
N GLU A 188 -7.44 18.37 1.45
CA GLU A 188 -8.04 19.71 1.51
C GLU A 188 -7.26 20.64 2.45
N LEU A 189 -6.95 20.14 3.64
CA LEU A 189 -6.20 20.90 4.65
C LEU A 189 -4.75 21.13 4.20
N THR A 190 -4.13 20.13 3.55
CA THR A 190 -2.75 20.24 3.04
C THR A 190 -2.65 21.32 1.97
N GLU A 191 -3.57 21.33 1.01
CA GLU A 191 -3.63 22.33 -0.06
C GLU A 191 -3.84 23.74 0.51
N ARG A 192 -4.76 23.89 1.47
CA ARG A 192 -4.99 25.16 2.17
C ARG A 192 -3.72 25.67 2.88
N PHE A 193 -3.02 24.80 3.61
CA PHE A 193 -1.78 25.19 4.30
C PHE A 193 -0.62 25.50 3.34
N ILE A 194 -0.56 24.83 2.17
CA ILE A 194 0.44 25.16 1.14
C ILE A 194 0.13 26.53 0.52
N ALA A 195 -1.12 26.79 0.16
CA ALA A 195 -1.55 28.06 -0.45
C ALA A 195 -1.25 29.26 0.44
N GLN A 196 -1.47 29.14 1.76
CA GLN A 196 -1.18 30.20 2.73
C GLN A 196 0.33 30.48 2.92
N ARG A 197 1.21 29.58 2.47
CA ARG A 197 2.67 29.66 2.69
C ARG A 197 3.47 30.04 1.44
N GLN A 198 2.81 30.55 0.39
CA GLN A 198 3.37 30.84 -0.94
C GLN A 198 4.66 31.71 -0.99
N ARG A 199 5.17 32.26 0.13
CA ARG A 199 6.41 33.07 0.14
C ARG A 199 7.71 32.30 0.51
N GLN A 200 7.67 31.00 0.84
CA GLN A 200 8.87 30.20 1.14
C GLN A 200 8.71 28.74 0.65
N GLY A 201 8.99 28.44 -0.62
CA GLY A 201 8.60 27.17 -1.25
C GLY A 201 9.72 26.18 -1.54
N GLY A 202 9.87 25.15 -0.69
CA GLY A 202 10.63 23.92 -0.98
C GLY A 202 9.99 22.70 -0.30
N ASP A 203 10.57 21.49 -0.43
CA ASP A 203 10.02 20.23 0.12
C ASP A 203 9.71 20.27 1.64
N ARG A 204 10.41 21.13 2.38
CA ARG A 204 10.21 21.31 3.83
C ARG A 204 8.84 21.89 4.16
N ALA A 205 8.34 22.84 3.36
CA ALA A 205 7.06 23.49 3.61
C ALA A 205 5.88 22.53 3.41
N ARG A 206 5.93 21.73 2.33
CA ARG A 206 4.95 20.66 2.04
C ARG A 206 4.89 19.63 3.16
N ASN A 207 6.05 19.15 3.63
CA ASN A 207 6.14 18.19 4.73
C ASN A 207 5.54 18.71 6.06
N ILE A 208 5.64 20.02 6.33
CA ILE A 208 5.02 20.61 7.53
C ILE A 208 3.51 20.74 7.33
N ALA A 209 3.05 21.18 6.15
CA ALA A 209 1.64 21.28 5.81
C ALA A 209 0.92 19.93 5.96
N GLU A 210 1.49 18.85 5.40
CA GLU A 210 0.93 17.49 5.52
C GLU A 210 0.82 17.03 6.99
N LYS A 211 1.81 17.36 7.83
CA LYS A 211 1.74 17.05 9.27
C LYS A 211 0.60 17.78 9.96
N TRP A 212 0.45 19.07 9.69
CA TRP A 212 -0.58 19.90 10.31
C TRP A 212 -1.97 19.45 9.87
N ALA A 213 -2.12 19.16 8.58
CA ALA A 213 -3.34 18.59 8.00
C ALA A 213 -3.70 17.24 8.60
N THR A 214 -2.73 16.30 8.67
CA THR A 214 -2.94 14.98 9.27
C THR A 214 -3.40 15.09 10.73
N ILE A 215 -2.73 15.91 11.55
CA ILE A 215 -3.10 16.08 12.96
C ILE A 215 -4.49 16.72 13.08
N LEU A 216 -4.78 17.74 12.28
CA LEU A 216 -6.04 18.46 12.37
C LEU A 216 -7.23 17.61 11.91
N ALA A 217 -7.13 16.94 10.76
CA ALA A 217 -8.18 16.05 10.25
C ALA A 217 -8.50 14.92 11.25
N ARG A 218 -7.45 14.28 11.81
CA ARG A 218 -7.62 13.24 12.83
C ARG A 218 -8.29 13.77 14.10
N ARG A 219 -8.01 15.02 14.49
CA ARG A 219 -8.70 15.68 15.62
C ARG A 219 -10.16 15.97 15.34
N GLU A 220 -10.54 16.27 14.09
CA GLU A 220 -11.92 16.53 13.68
C GLU A 220 -12.78 15.26 13.75
N ILE A 221 -12.21 14.09 13.42
CA ILE A 221 -12.92 12.80 13.49
C ILE A 221 -12.92 12.15 14.89
N GLY A 222 -12.34 12.82 15.90
CA GLY A 222 -12.44 12.42 17.31
C GLY A 222 -11.20 11.76 17.93
N ASP A 223 -10.09 11.62 17.21
CA ASP A 223 -8.87 11.05 17.78
C ASP A 223 -8.29 11.93 18.89
N SER A 224 -7.73 11.30 19.94
CA SER A 224 -7.01 12.01 20.99
C SER A 224 -5.62 12.46 20.48
N LEU A 225 -5.08 13.55 21.05
CA LEU A 225 -3.73 13.99 20.69
C LEU A 225 -2.67 12.96 21.08
N GLN A 226 -2.91 12.22 22.15
CA GLN A 226 -2.07 11.09 22.59
C GLN A 226 -2.03 10.00 21.52
N GLN A 227 -3.18 9.59 21.00
CA GLN A 227 -3.26 8.58 19.95
C GLN A 227 -2.57 9.03 18.67
N ILE A 228 -2.85 10.27 18.24
CA ILE A 228 -2.21 10.85 17.06
C ILE A 228 -0.69 10.92 17.25
N ALA A 229 -0.19 11.35 18.42
CA ALA A 229 1.24 11.43 18.67
C ALA A 229 1.92 10.05 18.58
N MET A 230 1.32 9.03 19.20
CA MET A 230 1.80 7.65 19.15
C MET A 230 1.84 7.12 17.71
N ASP A 231 0.73 7.23 17.00
CA ASP A 231 0.60 6.76 15.61
C ASP A 231 1.55 7.51 14.69
N MET A 232 1.78 8.80 14.92
CA MET A 232 2.66 9.62 14.11
C MET A 232 4.14 9.53 14.51
N GLY A 233 4.48 8.79 15.58
CA GLY A 233 5.84 8.74 16.14
C GLY A 233 6.37 10.10 16.57
N LEU A 234 5.50 10.95 17.13
CA LEU A 234 5.81 12.29 17.60
C LEU A 234 5.73 12.31 19.13
N ALA A 235 6.51 13.20 19.76
CA ALA A 235 6.27 13.54 21.15
C ALA A 235 4.90 14.22 21.31
N TYR A 236 4.20 13.95 22.41
CA TYR A 236 2.87 14.52 22.69
C TYR A 236 2.86 16.05 22.56
N GLU A 237 3.86 16.74 23.14
CA GLU A 237 3.96 18.20 23.08
C GLU A 237 4.15 18.73 21.65
N THR A 238 4.79 17.95 20.77
CA THR A 238 4.92 18.29 19.35
C THR A 238 3.56 18.20 18.64
N ALA A 239 2.81 17.12 18.88
CA ALA A 239 1.46 16.95 18.32
C ALA A 239 0.50 18.05 18.81
N ARG A 240 0.55 18.40 20.11
CA ARG A 240 -0.21 19.49 20.71
C ARG A 240 0.14 20.85 20.08
N THR A 241 1.42 21.14 19.92
CA THR A 241 1.91 22.38 19.29
C THR A 241 1.46 22.48 17.85
N TYR A 242 1.62 21.41 17.06
CA TYR A 242 1.20 21.40 15.65
C TYR A 242 -0.32 21.54 15.52
N SER A 243 -1.10 20.88 16.37
CA SER A 243 -2.57 21.05 16.40
C SER A 243 -2.98 22.50 16.68
N LYS A 244 -2.34 23.14 17.67
CA LYS A 244 -2.60 24.55 18.01
C LYS A 244 -2.27 25.49 16.85
N ARG A 245 -1.12 25.27 16.19
CA ARG A 245 -0.68 26.08 15.04
C ARG A 245 -1.60 25.88 13.82
N ALA A 246 -1.95 24.64 13.49
CA ALA A 246 -2.87 24.32 12.40
C ALA A 246 -4.25 25.00 12.56
N ARG A 247 -4.83 24.95 13.77
CA ARG A 247 -6.09 25.62 14.08
C ARG A 247 -6.01 27.14 13.94
N ARG A 248 -4.87 27.74 14.32
CA ARG A 248 -4.65 29.19 14.18
C ARG A 248 -4.56 29.59 12.71
N GLU A 249 -3.84 28.83 11.89
CA GLU A 249 -3.70 29.10 10.45
C GLU A 249 -5.06 29.07 9.74
N ILE A 250 -5.91 28.07 10.04
CA ILE A 250 -7.28 28.01 9.51
C ILE A 250 -8.12 29.24 9.89
N ARG A 251 -8.05 29.66 11.16
CA ARG A 251 -8.79 30.85 11.62
C ARG A 251 -8.30 32.14 10.97
N GLN A 252 -7.01 32.24 10.64
CA GLN A 252 -6.43 33.42 10.00
C GLN A 252 -6.77 33.45 8.50
N GLY A 253 -6.77 32.30 7.83
CA GLY A 253 -7.17 32.20 6.43
C GLY A 253 -8.65 32.45 6.16
N ASN A 254 -9.54 32.17 7.12
CA ASN A 254 -10.97 32.48 6.99
C ASN A 254 -11.31 33.96 7.21
N ARG A 255 -10.34 34.79 7.61
CA ARG A 255 -10.50 36.25 7.84
C ARG A 255 -9.98 37.11 6.70
N GLN A 256 -9.41 36.48 5.67
CA GLN A 256 -8.97 37.10 4.42
C GLN A 256 -9.95 36.71 3.32
#